data_AF-A0ABD0QXT0-F1
#
_entry.id   AF-A0ABD0QXT0-F1
#
_cell.length_a   1.000
_cell.length_b   1.000
_cell.length_c   1.000
_cell.angle_alpha   90.00
_cell.angle_beta   90.00
_cell.angle_gamma   90.00
#
_symmetry.space_group_name_H-M   'P 1'
#
loop_
_entity.id
_entity.type
_entity.pdbx_description
1 polymer ?
#
loop_
_entity_poly.entity_id
_entity_poly.type
_entity_poly.pdbx_seq_one_letter_code
_entity_poly.pdbx_strand_id
1 'polypeptide(L)'
;ERPLQRNEQLLADLRKRSTSITPLKLRRTPPSKTTTVESLCDWKTPKASLNRGELFNLKSNTDIDNWEVQYNDGTIKKFPGVCFMIPPPDPDAINRVDL
;
A
#
# COMPACT_ATOMS: atom_id res chain seq x y z
N GLU A 1 -2.14 -38.19 12.81
CA GLU A 1 -2.67 -37.01 13.52
C GLU A 1 -1.66 -35.86 13.65
N ARG A 2 -0.44 -36.07 14.15
CA ARG A 2 0.61 -35.01 14.26
C ARG A 2 0.84 -34.13 13.00
N PRO A 3 0.83 -34.66 11.77
CA PRO A 3 1.01 -33.83 10.56
C PRO A 3 -0.15 -32.85 10.31
N LEU A 4 -1.39 -33.23 10.62
CA LEU A 4 -2.56 -32.38 10.42
C LEU A 4 -2.52 -31.18 11.36
N GLN A 5 -2.29 -31.40 12.66
CA GLN A 5 -2.18 -30.33 13.65
C GLN A 5 -1.06 -29.33 13.31
N ARG A 6 0.08 -29.83 12.81
CA ARG A 6 1.17 -28.95 12.32
C ARG A 6 0.72 -28.10 11.13
N ASN A 7 0.01 -28.68 10.17
CA ASN A 7 -0.44 -27.94 9.00
C ASN A 7 -1.51 -26.90 9.34
N GLU A 8 -2.41 -27.19 10.28
CA GLU A 8 -3.36 -26.20 10.82
C GLU A 8 -2.65 -25.01 11.46
N GLN A 9 -1.60 -25.27 12.26
CA GLN A 9 -0.78 -24.22 12.85
C GLN A 9 -0.10 -23.35 11.77
N LEU A 10 0.49 -23.99 10.76
CA LEU A 10 1.13 -23.28 9.65
C LEU A 10 0.13 -22.43 8.84
N LEU A 11 -1.09 -22.94 8.63
CA LEU A 11 -2.14 -22.21 7.94
C LEU A 11 -2.62 -21.02 8.77
N ALA A 12 -2.79 -21.17 10.09
CA ALA A 12 -3.11 -20.06 10.99
C ALA A 12 -2.03 -18.97 10.96
N ASP A 13 -0.75 -19.35 10.93
CA ASP A 13 0.37 -18.40 10.81
C ASP A 13 0.37 -17.69 9.45
N LEU A 14 0.05 -18.39 8.36
CA LEU A 14 -0.09 -17.80 7.02
C LEU A 14 -1.26 -16.82 6.96
N ARG A 15 -2.41 -17.15 7.55
CA ARG A 15 -3.57 -16.24 7.69
C ARG A 15 -3.23 -14.99 8.48
N LYS A 16 -2.47 -15.13 9.57
CA LYS A 16 -2.01 -13.96 10.33
C LYS A 16 -1.09 -13.07 9.47
N ARG A 17 -0.13 -13.67 8.76
CA ARG A 17 0.85 -12.94 7.94
C ARG A 17 0.22 -12.23 6.74
N SER A 18 -0.79 -12.82 6.09
CA SER A 18 -1.43 -12.23 4.91
C SER A 18 -1.99 -10.83 5.16
N THR A 19 -2.48 -10.56 6.38
CA THR A 19 -3.00 -9.24 6.79
C THR A 19 -1.96 -8.12 6.81
N SER A 20 -0.65 -8.46 6.82
CA SER A 20 0.46 -7.51 6.87
C SER A 20 1.17 -7.31 5.53
N ILE A 21 0.73 -8.00 4.48
CA ILE A 21 1.35 -7.91 3.14
C ILE A 21 0.84 -6.66 2.41
N THR A 22 1.76 -5.89 1.85
CA THR A 22 1.43 -4.70 1.03
C THR A 22 1.06 -5.09 -0.41
N PRO A 23 0.02 -4.48 -1.02
CA PRO A 23 -0.41 -4.81 -2.38
C PRO A 23 0.49 -4.22 -3.46
N LEU A 24 1.61 -4.89 -3.76
CA LEU A 24 2.63 -4.38 -4.70
C LEU A 24 2.12 -4.19 -6.13
N LYS A 25 1.16 -5.02 -6.58
CA LYS A 25 0.56 -4.90 -7.93
C LYS A 25 -0.10 -3.53 -8.12
N LEU A 26 -0.75 -3.01 -7.08
CA LEU A 26 -1.46 -1.73 -7.14
C LEU A 26 -0.53 -0.53 -7.39
N ARG A 27 0.78 -0.67 -7.15
CA ARG A 27 1.76 0.39 -7.53
C ARG A 27 1.80 0.66 -9.03
N ARG A 28 1.45 -0.34 -9.85
CA ARG A 28 1.49 -0.29 -11.32
C ARG A 28 0.10 -0.34 -11.94
N THR A 29 -0.96 -0.28 -11.13
CA THR A 29 -2.33 -0.30 -11.60
C THR A 29 -2.99 1.04 -11.28
N PRO A 30 -3.55 1.73 -12.29
CA PRO A 30 -4.33 2.94 -12.08
C PRO A 30 -5.42 2.73 -11.01
N PRO A 31 -5.56 3.63 -10.02
CA PRO A 31 -6.56 3.47 -8.98
C PRO A 31 -7.97 3.59 -9.58
N SER A 32 -8.76 2.52 -9.50
CA SER A 32 -10.18 2.52 -9.89
C SER A 32 -11.10 3.05 -8.78
N LYS A 33 -10.59 3.10 -7.55
CA LYS A 33 -11.24 3.60 -6.34
C LYS A 33 -10.23 4.38 -5.51
N THR A 34 -10.72 5.15 -4.54
CA THR A 34 -9.86 5.86 -3.57
C THR A 34 -8.89 4.88 -2.92
N THR A 35 -7.60 5.09 -3.16
CA THR A 35 -6.53 4.25 -2.62
C THR A 35 -5.67 5.11 -1.70
N THR A 36 -5.58 4.72 -0.42
CA THR A 36 -4.70 5.40 0.52
C THR A 36 -3.25 5.03 0.24
N VAL A 37 -2.34 6.00 0.35
CA VAL A 37 -0.89 5.80 0.30
C VAL A 37 -0.24 6.49 1.48
N GLU A 38 0.88 5.94 1.94
CA GLU A 38 1.68 6.44 3.04
C GLU A 38 3.04 6.89 2.53
N SER A 39 3.52 8.05 3.02
CA SER A 39 4.87 8.51 2.72
C SER A 39 5.94 7.70 3.49
N LEU A 40 6.91 7.18 2.74
CA LEU A 40 8.07 6.43 3.24
C LEU A 40 9.23 7.32 3.67
N CYS A 41 9.19 8.63 3.46
CA CYS A 41 10.30 9.52 3.80
C CYS A 41 9.86 10.97 3.99
N ASP A 42 10.75 11.74 4.60
CA ASP A 42 10.67 13.19 4.55
C ASP A 42 11.24 13.66 3.21
N TRP A 43 10.48 14.46 2.48
CA TRP A 43 10.89 15.02 1.20
C TRP A 43 10.42 16.46 1.13
N LYS A 44 11.28 17.39 0.74
CA LYS A 44 10.93 18.81 0.74
C LYS A 44 11.53 19.53 -0.45
N THR A 45 10.71 20.37 -1.06
CA THR A 45 11.08 21.37 -2.05
C THR A 45 10.52 22.73 -1.62
N PRO A 46 10.89 23.83 -2.29
CA PRO A 46 10.29 25.14 -2.02
C PRO A 46 8.76 25.19 -2.20
N LYS A 47 8.17 24.26 -2.97
CA LYS A 47 6.74 24.27 -3.34
C LYS A 47 5.90 23.17 -2.64
N ALA A 48 6.54 22.12 -2.14
CA ALA A 48 5.84 20.97 -1.60
C ALA A 48 6.72 20.19 -0.60
N SER A 49 6.06 19.51 0.34
CA SER A 49 6.71 18.65 1.32
C SER A 49 5.88 17.42 1.63
N LEU A 50 6.58 16.33 1.96
CA LEU A 50 6.06 15.10 2.53
C LEU A 50 6.75 14.88 3.87
N ASN A 51 6.00 14.42 4.86
CA ASN A 51 6.56 13.88 6.09
C ASN A 51 6.40 12.36 6.11
N ARG A 52 7.39 11.65 6.64
CA ARG A 52 7.31 10.19 6.82
C ARG A 52 6.08 9.81 7.65
N GLY A 53 5.32 8.82 7.19
CA GLY A 53 4.10 8.33 7.83
C GLY A 53 2.84 9.14 7.50
N GLU A 54 2.95 10.22 6.74
CA GLU A 54 1.79 11.00 6.31
C GLU A 54 0.96 10.23 5.29
N LEU A 55 -0.38 10.28 5.44
CA LEU A 55 -1.33 9.56 4.60
C LEU A 55 -1.97 10.49 3.56
N PHE A 56 -2.12 9.97 2.35
CA PHE A 56 -2.71 10.67 1.21
C PHE A 56 -3.66 9.76 0.44
N ASN A 57 -4.48 10.36 -0.43
CA ASN A 57 -5.28 9.62 -1.40
C ASN A 57 -4.58 9.63 -2.77
N LEU A 58 -4.24 8.46 -3.30
CA LEU A 58 -3.68 8.32 -4.64
C LEU A 58 -4.73 8.68 -5.70
N LYS A 59 -4.39 9.65 -6.56
CA LYS A 59 -5.22 10.08 -7.70
C LYS A 59 -4.75 9.47 -9.01
N SER A 60 -3.44 9.43 -9.23
CA SER A 60 -2.86 8.86 -10.44
C SER A 60 -1.47 8.32 -10.19
N ASN A 61 -1.17 7.14 -10.73
CA ASN A 61 0.15 6.51 -10.80
C ASN A 61 0.49 6.07 -12.24
N THR A 62 -0.19 6.64 -13.24
CA THR A 62 0.06 6.34 -14.67
C THR A 62 1.48 6.76 -15.09
N ASP A 63 1.97 7.87 -14.53
CA ASP A 63 3.40 8.21 -14.54
C ASP A 63 4.07 7.45 -13.39
N ILE A 64 4.87 6.44 -13.74
CA ILE A 64 5.47 5.53 -12.75
C ILE A 64 6.50 6.23 -11.85
N ASP A 65 7.15 7.28 -12.38
CA ASP A 65 8.18 8.02 -11.65
C ASP A 65 7.56 9.04 -10.72
N ASN A 66 6.41 9.61 -11.09
CA ASN A 66 5.77 10.69 -10.34
C ASN A 66 4.27 10.46 -10.17
N TRP A 67 3.84 10.24 -8.93
CA TRP A 67 2.44 10.00 -8.58
C TRP A 67 1.73 11.30 -8.22
N GLU A 68 0.46 11.39 -8.57
CA GLU A 68 -0.46 12.43 -8.11
C GLU A 68 -1.19 11.95 -6.86
N VAL A 69 -1.04 12.69 -5.76
CA VAL A 69 -1.66 12.39 -4.48
C VAL A 69 -2.45 13.59 -3.99
N GLN A 70 -3.53 13.32 -3.28
CA GLN A 70 -4.42 14.30 -2.70
C GLN A 70 -4.27 14.33 -1.17
N TYR A 71 -4.07 15.53 -0.63
CA TYR A 71 -4.11 15.84 0.80
C TYR A 71 -5.56 15.81 1.34
N ASN A 72 -5.71 15.75 2.65
CA ASN A 72 -7.03 15.78 3.32
C ASN A 72 -7.82 17.08 3.06
N ASP A 73 -7.13 18.18 2.75
CA ASP A 73 -7.75 19.47 2.38
C ASP A 73 -8.22 19.52 0.92
N GLY A 74 -8.04 18.43 0.16
CA GLY A 74 -8.41 18.33 -1.25
C GLY A 74 -7.31 18.75 -2.23
N THR A 75 -6.22 19.35 -1.76
CA THR A 75 -5.09 19.77 -2.60
C THR A 75 -4.45 18.57 -3.28
N ILE A 76 -4.23 18.65 -4.59
CA ILE A 76 -3.54 17.62 -5.36
C ILE A 76 -2.12 18.09 -5.67
N LYS A 77 -1.13 17.25 -5.39
CA LYS A 77 0.27 17.50 -5.73
C LYS A 77 0.92 16.26 -6.34
N LYS A 78 2.01 16.49 -7.07
CA LYS A 78 2.79 15.45 -7.71
C LYS A 78 4.11 15.26 -6.97
N PHE A 79 4.49 14.00 -6.75
CA PHE A 79 5.68 13.63 -6.00
C PHE A 79 6.30 12.35 -6.58
N PRO A 80 7.59 12.07 -6.33
CA PRO A 80 8.21 10.83 -6.77
C PRO A 80 7.47 9.60 -6.21
N GLY A 81 7.07 8.67 -7.09
CA GLY A 81 6.33 7.46 -6.70
C GLY A 81 7.10 6.53 -5.74
N VAL A 82 8.42 6.66 -5.71
CA VAL A 82 9.31 5.96 -4.76
C VAL A 82 9.11 6.41 -3.31
N CYS A 83 8.55 7.60 -3.09
CA CYS A 83 8.28 8.12 -1.75
C CYS A 83 7.04 7.49 -1.10
N PHE A 84 6.25 6.69 -1.82
CA PHE A 84 4.99 6.18 -1.29
C PHE A 84 4.96 4.66 -1.21
N MET A 85 4.20 4.14 -0.25
CA MET A 85 3.70 2.78 -0.24
C MET A 85 2.17 2.76 -0.18
N ILE A 86 1.56 1.68 -0.69
CA ILE A 86 0.15 1.39 -0.42
C ILE A 86 0.14 0.47 0.79
N PRO A 87 -0.51 0.86 1.91
CA PRO A 87 -0.47 0.09 3.13
C PRO A 87 -1.17 -1.27 2.97
N PRO A 88 -0.84 -2.26 3.80
CA PRO A 88 -1.59 -3.51 3.89
C PRO A 88 -3.07 -3.30 4.22
N PRO A 89 -3.94 -4.29 3.95
CA PRO A 89 -3.61 -5.61 3.42
C PRO A 89 -3.67 -5.71 1.89
N ASP A 90 -2.95 -6.69 1.34
CA ASP A 90 -3.10 -7.16 -0.04
C ASP A 90 -4.29 -8.13 -0.15
N PRO A 91 -5.36 -7.77 -0.88
CA PRO A 91 -6.51 -8.66 -1.07
C PRO A 91 -6.12 -10.01 -1.68
N ASP A 92 -5.14 -10.04 -2.59
CA ASP A 92 -4.68 -11.28 -3.21
C ASP A 92 -4.02 -12.21 -2.19
N ALA A 93 -3.28 -11.64 -1.24
CA ALA A 93 -2.62 -12.40 -0.18
C ALA A 93 -3.61 -13.01 0.81
N ILE A 94 -4.64 -12.24 1.21
CA ILE A 94 -5.72 -12.72 2.08
C ILE A 94 -6.51 -13.83 1.39
N ASN A 95 -6.96 -13.59 0.16
CA ASN A 95 -7.74 -14.57 -0.60
C ASN A 95 -7.00 -15.89 -0.77
N ARG A 96 -5.66 -15.89 -0.85
CA ARG A 96 -4.87 -17.11 -1.05
C ARG A 96 -4.90 -18.09 0.13
N VAL A 97 -5.15 -17.60 1.35
CA VAL A 97 -5.09 -18.37 2.62
C VAL A 97 -6.45 -18.58 3.28
N ASP A 98 -7.48 -17.89 2.79
CA ASP A 98 -8.88 -18.05 3.22
C ASP A 98 -9.68 -19.04 2.34
N LEU A 99 -9.11 -19.48 1.21
CA LEU A 99 -9.65 -20.55 0.36
C LEU A 99 -9.67 -21.93 1.04
#